data_AF-A0A1W9PYB5-F1
#
_entry.id   AF-A0A1W9PYB5-F1
#
_cell.length_a   1.000
_cell.length_b   1.000
_cell.length_c   1.000
_cell.angle_alpha   90.00
_cell.angle_beta   90.00
_cell.angle_gamma   90.00
#
_symmetry.space_group_name_H-M   'P 1'
#
loop_
_entity.id
_entity.type
_entity.pdbx_description
1 polymer ?
#
loop_
_entity_poly.entity_id
_entity_poly.type
_entity_poly.pdbx_seq_one_letter_code
_entity_poly.pdbx_strand_id
1 'polypeptide(L)'
;MKHFAIIFLASFFTVTTLFSIPARADIYSYVDENGKRHYTNNPEEVPARYRADITYEPEVSIPADGKKNQGIMREDIETVPASADSGAGAAGNDVIRQFRAEEQALNKEFQSLKEERADLERLKQSAKTPEDFQLYSMRLRDFEQRFNTFHKKRKAFLKKVKEYNEGVKKRTLEALQKLEKDESGKKGNTL
;
A
#
# COMPACT_ATOMS: atom_id res chain seq x y z
N MET A 1 23.25 -12.44 44.68
CA MET A 1 21.95 -11.95 44.15
C MET A 1 21.97 -11.66 42.64
N LYS A 2 23.01 -11.04 42.05
CA LYS A 2 23.09 -10.74 40.60
C LYS A 2 23.07 -11.97 39.68
N HIS A 3 23.69 -13.09 40.08
CA HIS A 3 23.70 -14.32 39.28
C HIS A 3 22.34 -15.05 39.23
N PHE A 4 21.52 -14.93 40.29
CA PHE A 4 20.16 -15.49 40.30
C PHE A 4 19.22 -14.75 39.34
N ALA A 5 19.38 -13.43 39.20
CA ALA A 5 18.60 -12.64 38.23
C ALA A 5 18.96 -12.97 36.78
N ILE A 6 20.24 -13.23 36.48
CA ILE A 6 20.71 -13.60 35.14
C ILE A 6 20.20 -14.98 34.73
N ILE A 7 20.19 -15.95 35.66
CA ILE A 7 19.67 -17.30 35.39
C ILE A 7 18.15 -17.28 35.18
N PHE A 8 17.41 -16.48 35.95
CA PHE A 8 15.97 -16.28 35.73
C PHE A 8 15.67 -15.64 34.37
N LEU A 9 16.45 -14.63 33.96
CA LEU A 9 16.28 -13.96 32.67
C LEU A 9 16.63 -14.88 31.50
N ALA A 10 17.70 -15.67 31.62
CA ALA A 10 18.11 -16.65 30.61
C ALA A 10 17.09 -17.79 30.46
N SER A 11 16.52 -18.26 31.57
CA SER A 11 15.44 -19.27 31.56
C SER A 11 14.18 -18.73 30.88
N PHE A 12 13.78 -17.50 31.19
CA PHE A 12 12.62 -16.84 30.56
C PHE A 12 12.80 -16.64 29.04
N PHE A 13 14.02 -16.29 28.61
CA PHE A 13 14.36 -16.15 27.18
C PHE A 13 14.38 -17.50 26.45
N THR A 14 14.78 -18.58 27.12
CA THR A 14 14.80 -19.92 26.53
C THR A 14 13.39 -20.48 26.35
N VAL A 15 12.47 -20.25 27.31
CA VAL A 15 11.08 -20.71 27.21
C VAL A 15 10.31 -19.99 26.11
N THR A 16 10.56 -18.70 25.87
CA THR A 16 9.82 -17.92 24.86
C THR A 16 10.17 -18.26 23.41
N THR A 17 11.37 -18.77 23.14
CA THR A 17 11.80 -19.13 21.78
C THR A 17 11.29 -20.49 21.30
N LEU A 18 10.87 -21.38 22.22
CA LEU A 18 10.40 -22.73 21.90
C LEU A 18 8.90 -22.79 21.48
N PHE A 19 8.15 -21.69 21.62
CA PHE A 19 6.71 -21.63 21.27
C PHE A 19 6.43 -20.73 20.05
N SER A 20 7.18 -20.91 18.96
CA SER A 20 6.84 -20.24 17.69
C SER A 20 5.64 -20.93 17.04
N ILE A 21 4.44 -20.40 17.26
CA ILE A 21 3.24 -20.83 16.55
C ILE A 21 3.23 -20.14 15.17
N PRO A 22 3.16 -20.89 14.06
CA PRO A 22 3.04 -20.28 12.74
C PRO A 22 1.74 -19.49 12.67
N ALA A 23 1.83 -18.20 12.35
CA ALA A 23 0.67 -17.39 12.05
C ALA A 23 0.08 -17.89 10.72
N ARG A 24 -1.11 -18.52 10.80
CA ARG A 24 -1.91 -18.87 9.62
C ARG A 24 -2.93 -17.76 9.40
N ALA A 25 -2.92 -17.17 8.22
CA ALA A 25 -3.92 -16.21 7.79
C ALA A 25 -4.77 -16.88 6.71
N ASP A 26 -6.01 -17.21 7.06
CA ASP A 26 -6.96 -17.77 6.10
C ASP A 26 -7.53 -16.64 5.25
N ILE A 27 -7.41 -16.75 3.92
CA ILE A 27 -7.97 -15.79 2.96
C ILE A 27 -9.18 -16.45 2.28
N TYR A 28 -10.34 -15.84 2.44
CA TYR A 28 -11.59 -16.26 1.84
C TYR A 28 -11.86 -15.46 0.57
N SER A 29 -12.39 -16.10 -0.47
CA SER A 29 -12.88 -15.40 -1.65
C SER A 29 -14.31 -15.77 -2.03
N TYR A 30 -15.04 -14.81 -2.58
CA TYR A 30 -16.38 -15.02 -3.14
C TYR A 30 -16.57 -14.20 -4.43
N VAL A 31 -17.47 -14.64 -5.30
CA VAL A 31 -17.84 -13.94 -6.54
C VAL A 31 -19.22 -13.32 -6.36
N ASP A 32 -19.34 -12.03 -6.63
CA ASP A 32 -20.62 -11.33 -6.54
C ASP A 32 -21.49 -11.52 -7.78
N GLU A 33 -22.72 -10.99 -7.74
CA GLU A 33 -23.68 -11.01 -8.85
C GLU A 33 -23.16 -10.34 -10.14
N ASN A 34 -22.14 -9.48 -10.02
CA ASN A 34 -21.50 -8.81 -11.16
C ASN A 34 -20.30 -9.59 -11.70
N GLY A 35 -20.08 -10.82 -11.21
CA GLY A 35 -18.95 -11.66 -11.61
C GLY A 35 -17.61 -11.19 -11.04
N LYS A 36 -17.61 -10.27 -10.07
CA LYS A 36 -16.38 -9.75 -9.47
C LYS A 36 -15.98 -10.60 -8.26
N ARG A 37 -14.71 -11.04 -8.22
CA ARG A 37 -14.11 -11.74 -7.09
C ARG A 37 -13.68 -10.76 -5.99
N HIS A 38 -14.06 -11.06 -4.75
CA HIS A 38 -13.68 -10.32 -3.55
C HIS A 38 -12.89 -11.23 -2.62
N TYR A 39 -11.92 -10.65 -1.89
CA TYR A 39 -11.10 -11.35 -0.91
C TYR A 39 -11.28 -10.72 0.47
N THR A 40 -11.38 -11.55 1.50
CA THR A 40 -11.45 -11.12 2.90
C THR A 40 -10.71 -12.09 3.81
N ASN A 41 -10.13 -11.58 4.88
CA ASN A 41 -9.54 -12.35 5.96
C ASN A 41 -10.55 -12.68 7.08
N ASN A 42 -11.80 -12.22 6.95
CA ASN A 42 -12.86 -12.48 7.90
C ASN A 42 -14.10 -13.04 7.19
N PRO A 43 -14.50 -14.31 7.45
CA PRO A 43 -15.64 -14.93 6.78
C PRO A 43 -16.97 -14.26 7.13
N GLU A 44 -17.05 -13.52 8.24
CA GLU A 44 -18.25 -12.78 8.61
C GLU A 44 -18.51 -11.56 7.72
N GLU A 45 -17.46 -10.98 7.12
CA GLU A 45 -17.57 -9.90 6.14
C GLU A 45 -18.17 -10.37 4.81
N VAL A 46 -18.23 -11.69 4.58
CA VAL A 46 -18.91 -12.24 3.40
C VAL A 46 -20.42 -12.07 3.58
N PRO A 47 -21.12 -11.38 2.66
CA PRO A 47 -22.57 -11.24 2.74
C PRO A 47 -23.24 -12.60 2.82
N ALA A 48 -24.27 -12.73 3.65
CA ALA A 48 -24.90 -14.01 3.99
C ALA A 48 -25.26 -14.89 2.77
N ARG A 49 -25.69 -14.24 1.69
CA ARG A 49 -26.05 -14.90 0.42
C ARG A 49 -24.88 -15.57 -0.33
N TYR A 50 -23.63 -15.19 -0.06
CA TYR A 50 -22.43 -15.75 -0.68
C TYR A 50 -21.65 -16.68 0.26
N ARG A 51 -22.12 -16.89 1.50
CA ARG A 51 -21.40 -17.73 2.49
C ARG A 51 -21.39 -19.21 2.14
N ALA A 52 -22.38 -19.67 1.37
CA ALA A 52 -22.46 -21.06 0.93
C ALA A 52 -21.42 -21.40 -0.17
N ASP A 53 -20.97 -20.42 -0.94
CA ASP A 53 -20.08 -20.59 -2.11
C ASP A 53 -18.67 -20.02 -1.88
N ILE A 54 -18.22 -19.95 -0.63
CA ILE A 54 -16.87 -19.47 -0.31
C ILE A 54 -15.84 -20.51 -0.78
N THR A 55 -14.85 -20.05 -1.55
CA THR A 55 -13.69 -20.85 -1.93
C THR A 55 -12.51 -20.55 -1.00
N TYR A 56 -11.95 -21.60 -0.39
CA TYR A 56 -10.71 -21.53 0.39
C TYR A 56 -9.53 -21.68 -0.56
N GLU A 57 -8.71 -20.64 -0.72
CA GLU A 57 -7.49 -20.72 -1.51
C GLU A 57 -6.28 -20.79 -0.57
N PRO A 58 -5.56 -21.92 -0.49
CA PRO A 58 -4.25 -21.95 0.15
C PRO A 58 -3.26 -21.16 -0.71
N GLU A 59 -2.45 -20.35 -0.04
CA GLU A 59 -1.45 -19.48 -0.68
C GLU A 59 -0.54 -20.28 -1.62
N VAL A 60 -0.47 -19.81 -2.88
CA VAL A 60 0.43 -20.22 -3.99
C VAL A 60 -0.12 -21.27 -4.98
N SER A 61 -0.62 -20.78 -6.12
CA SER A 61 -0.12 -21.18 -7.45
C SER A 61 -0.41 -20.12 -8.52
N ILE A 62 0.60 -19.73 -9.29
CA ILE A 62 0.49 -19.09 -10.62
C ILE A 62 1.36 -19.99 -11.53
N PRO A 63 1.08 -20.21 -12.85
CA PRO A 63 0.25 -19.41 -13.76
C PRO A 63 -0.64 -20.18 -14.77
N ALA A 64 -1.59 -19.50 -15.40
CA ALA A 64 -1.64 -19.28 -16.87
C ALA A 64 -3.00 -18.71 -17.34
N ASP A 65 -2.90 -17.78 -18.29
CA ASP A 65 -3.95 -17.29 -19.19
C ASP A 65 -5.12 -16.42 -18.67
N GLY A 66 -5.08 -15.15 -19.12
CA GLY A 66 -6.04 -14.76 -20.14
C GLY A 66 -7.32 -14.03 -19.71
N LYS A 67 -7.20 -12.70 -19.59
CA LYS A 67 -8.20 -11.67 -19.95
C LYS A 67 -9.44 -11.43 -19.04
N LYS A 68 -9.43 -10.19 -18.54
CA LYS A 68 -10.46 -9.12 -18.53
C LYS A 68 -11.21 -8.82 -17.23
N ASN A 69 -11.10 -7.52 -16.90
CA ASN A 69 -11.94 -6.66 -16.08
C ASN A 69 -11.87 -6.81 -14.56
N GLN A 70 -10.75 -6.32 -14.04
CA GLN A 70 -10.56 -5.89 -12.66
C GLN A 70 -11.58 -4.82 -12.27
N GLY A 71 -12.57 -5.20 -11.47
CA GLY A 71 -13.38 -4.28 -10.68
C GLY A 71 -12.77 -4.10 -9.30
N ILE A 72 -12.48 -2.86 -8.94
CA ILE A 72 -12.15 -2.28 -7.61
C ILE A 72 -11.15 -3.08 -6.75
N MET A 73 -9.87 -2.79 -7.00
CA MET A 73 -8.74 -2.87 -6.07
C MET A 73 -9.15 -2.38 -4.68
N ARG A 74 -9.07 -3.26 -3.67
CA ARG A 74 -8.63 -2.83 -2.33
C ARG A 74 -7.16 -2.49 -2.53
N GLU A 75 -6.84 -1.20 -2.54
CA GLU A 75 -5.45 -0.77 -2.60
C GLU A 75 -4.91 -0.82 -1.17
N ASP A 76 -4.09 -1.83 -0.93
CA ASP A 76 -3.10 -1.81 0.13
C ASP A 76 -2.31 -0.52 -0.07
N ILE A 77 -2.57 0.47 0.78
CA ILE A 77 -1.81 1.72 0.76
C ILE A 77 -0.44 1.36 1.30
N GLU A 78 0.48 1.01 0.39
CA GLU A 78 1.91 1.09 0.66
C GLU A 78 2.17 2.54 1.09
N THR A 79 2.35 2.71 2.40
CA THR A 79 2.89 3.92 2.97
C THR A 79 4.24 4.15 2.30
N VAL A 80 4.39 5.32 1.66
CA VAL A 80 5.69 5.72 1.11
C VAL A 80 6.66 5.73 2.29
N PRO A 81 7.76 4.96 2.25
CA PRO A 81 8.73 4.99 3.32
C PRO A 81 9.26 6.41 3.46
N ALA A 82 9.04 7.00 4.64
CA ALA A 82 9.68 8.23 5.05
C ALA A 82 11.18 7.96 5.18
N SER A 83 11.93 8.15 4.10
CA SER A 83 13.39 8.16 4.12
C SER A 83 13.94 8.93 2.94
N ALA A 84 14.42 10.15 3.21
CA ALA A 84 15.83 10.50 3.05
C ALA A 84 16.00 11.98 3.39
N ASP A 85 16.24 12.25 4.66
CA ASP A 85 17.01 13.43 5.07
C ASP A 85 18.47 13.10 4.74
N SER A 86 18.91 13.39 3.52
CA SER A 86 20.30 13.14 3.08
C SER A 86 20.67 14.06 1.93
N GLY A 87 21.18 15.24 2.28
CA GLY A 87 22.18 16.00 1.52
C GLY A 87 22.00 16.08 0.00
N ALA A 88 21.06 16.89 -0.47
CA ALA A 88 21.10 17.41 -1.84
C ALA A 88 21.10 18.94 -1.79
N GLY A 89 22.04 19.57 -2.50
CA GLY A 89 22.12 21.03 -2.63
C GLY A 89 20.80 21.65 -3.13
N ALA A 90 20.71 22.98 -3.10
CA ALA A 90 19.48 23.76 -3.28
C ALA A 90 18.45 23.26 -4.31
N ALA A 91 18.87 22.68 -5.45
CA ALA A 91 17.98 22.11 -6.48
C ALA A 91 17.29 20.77 -6.09
N GLY A 92 17.92 19.93 -5.25
CA GLY A 92 17.29 18.70 -4.76
C GLY A 92 16.19 18.96 -3.75
N ASN A 93 16.31 20.05 -2.99
CA ASN A 93 15.29 20.47 -2.04
C ASN A 93 13.98 20.91 -2.72
N ASP A 94 14.03 21.42 -3.95
CA ASP A 94 12.84 21.83 -4.70
C ASP A 94 11.96 20.65 -5.11
N VAL A 95 12.57 19.59 -5.64
CA VAL A 95 11.85 18.38 -6.08
C VAL A 95 11.23 17.66 -4.88
N ILE A 96 11.97 17.55 -3.77
CA ILE A 96 11.44 16.94 -2.55
C ILE A 96 10.29 17.77 -1.96
N ARG A 97 10.37 19.11 -2.00
CA ARG A 97 9.26 19.98 -1.58
C ARG A 97 8.02 19.79 -2.47
N GLN A 98 8.21 19.66 -3.79
CA GLN A 98 7.11 19.39 -4.71
C GLN A 98 6.44 18.04 -4.43
N PHE A 99 7.22 16.97 -4.22
CA PHE A 99 6.64 15.66 -3.89
C PHE A 99 5.87 15.68 -2.57
N ARG A 100 6.40 16.36 -1.55
CA ARG A 100 5.71 16.49 -0.26
C ARG A 100 4.40 17.28 -0.41
N ALA A 101 4.37 18.32 -1.24
CA ALA A 101 3.15 19.08 -1.51
C ALA A 101 2.11 18.26 -2.30
N GLU A 102 2.53 17.52 -3.34
CA GLU A 102 1.67 16.64 -4.13
C GLU A 102 1.10 15.51 -3.28
N GLU A 103 1.91 14.91 -2.40
CA GLU A 103 1.46 13.90 -1.43
C GLU A 103 0.43 14.45 -0.45
N GLN A 104 0.67 15.64 0.11
CA GLN A 104 -0.28 16.28 1.02
C GLN A 104 -1.61 16.60 0.32
N ALA A 105 -1.57 17.04 -0.93
CA ALA A 105 -2.77 17.29 -1.73
C ALA A 105 -3.55 15.99 -1.97
N LEU A 106 -2.87 14.92 -2.36
CA LEU A 106 -3.48 13.59 -2.55
C LEU A 106 -4.08 13.05 -1.24
N ASN A 107 -3.39 13.20 -0.11
CA ASN A 107 -3.91 12.76 1.18
C ASN A 107 -5.17 13.54 1.58
N LYS A 108 -5.22 14.85 1.34
CA LYS A 108 -6.44 15.65 1.58
C LYS A 108 -7.59 15.20 0.66
N GLU A 109 -7.32 14.97 -0.63
CA GLU A 109 -8.32 14.45 -1.58
C GLU A 109 -8.85 13.08 -1.12
N PHE A 110 -7.97 12.19 -0.63
CA PHE A 110 -8.36 10.89 -0.09
C PHE A 110 -9.25 10.99 1.15
N GLN A 111 -8.93 11.87 2.11
CA GLN A 111 -9.80 12.07 3.28
C GLN A 111 -11.18 12.57 2.87
N SER A 112 -11.25 13.52 1.93
CA SER A 112 -12.54 14.01 1.41
C SER A 112 -13.34 12.88 0.74
N LEU A 113 -12.72 12.02 -0.06
CA LEU A 113 -13.38 10.87 -0.67
C LEU A 113 -13.86 9.86 0.40
N LYS A 114 -13.12 9.69 1.49
CA LYS A 114 -13.52 8.81 2.60
C LYS A 114 -14.77 9.34 3.30
N GLU A 115 -14.84 10.64 3.56
CA GLU A 115 -16.02 11.30 4.13
C GLU A 115 -17.23 11.18 3.20
N GLU A 116 -17.05 11.49 1.91
CA GLU A 116 -18.11 11.38 0.91
C GLU A 116 -18.65 9.95 0.76
N ARG A 117 -17.79 8.93 0.87
CA ARG A 117 -18.23 7.54 0.92
C ARG A 117 -19.11 7.26 2.13
N ALA A 118 -18.76 7.78 3.31
CA ALA A 118 -19.60 7.64 4.48
C ALA A 118 -20.96 8.34 4.30
N ASP A 119 -20.98 9.50 3.64
CA ASP A 119 -22.21 10.22 3.30
C ASP A 119 -23.09 9.45 2.33
N LEU A 120 -22.49 8.81 1.32
CA LEU A 120 -23.19 7.94 0.38
C LEU A 120 -23.82 6.73 1.08
N GLU A 121 -23.12 6.09 2.02
CA GLU A 121 -23.70 5.00 2.80
C GLU A 121 -24.85 5.47 3.68
N ARG A 122 -24.74 6.65 4.31
CA ARG A 122 -25.84 7.24 5.07
C ARG A 122 -27.05 7.54 4.17
N LEU A 123 -26.81 8.13 3.00
CA LEU A 123 -27.86 8.45 2.03
C LEU A 123 -28.56 7.19 1.54
N LYS A 124 -27.79 6.13 1.25
CA LYS A 124 -28.32 4.82 0.86
C LYS A 124 -29.21 4.21 1.94
N GLN A 125 -28.79 4.28 3.21
CA GLN A 125 -29.56 3.76 4.34
C GLN A 125 -30.84 4.56 4.60
N SER A 126 -30.82 5.87 4.37
CA SER A 126 -31.98 6.75 4.58
C SER A 126 -32.95 6.80 3.40
N ALA A 127 -32.55 6.31 2.22
CA ALA A 127 -33.36 6.39 0.99
C ALA A 127 -34.63 5.54 1.11
N LYS A 128 -35.79 6.18 0.88
CA LYS A 128 -37.11 5.52 0.97
C LYS A 128 -37.95 5.75 -0.27
N THR A 129 -37.71 6.83 -1.00
CA THR A 129 -38.46 7.19 -2.20
C THR A 129 -37.63 6.97 -3.47
N PRO A 130 -38.27 6.82 -4.64
CA PRO A 130 -37.58 6.81 -5.93
C PRO A 130 -36.66 8.03 -6.12
N GLU A 131 -37.06 9.21 -5.64
CA GLU A 131 -36.28 10.44 -5.72
C GLU A 131 -35.00 10.35 -4.88
N ASP A 132 -35.06 9.75 -3.68
CA ASP A 132 -33.88 9.51 -2.84
C ASP A 132 -32.88 8.58 -3.54
N PHE A 133 -33.38 7.51 -4.19
CA PHE A 133 -32.53 6.58 -4.93
C PHE A 133 -31.91 7.21 -6.17
N GLN A 134 -32.61 8.13 -6.85
CA GLN A 134 -32.05 8.91 -7.95
C GLN A 134 -30.93 9.83 -7.46
N LEU A 135 -31.14 10.53 -6.33
CA LEU A 135 -30.12 11.36 -5.71
C LEU A 135 -28.88 10.54 -5.32
N TYR A 136 -29.08 9.39 -4.69
CA TYR A 136 -28.00 8.45 -4.35
C TYR A 136 -27.24 8.01 -5.60
N SER A 137 -27.94 7.53 -6.64
CA SER A 137 -27.32 7.04 -7.89
C SER A 137 -26.53 8.12 -8.60
N MET A 138 -27.03 9.36 -8.61
CA MET A 138 -26.32 10.51 -9.16
C MET A 138 -25.02 10.79 -8.39
N ARG A 139 -25.08 10.85 -7.05
CA ARG A 139 -23.89 11.10 -6.21
C ARG A 139 -22.89 9.95 -6.29
N LEU A 140 -23.37 8.71 -6.39
CA LEU A 140 -22.51 7.54 -6.55
C LEU A 140 -21.67 7.63 -7.83
N ARG A 141 -22.28 8.04 -8.96
CA ARG A 141 -21.55 8.23 -10.23
C ARG A 141 -20.49 9.33 -10.14
N ASP A 142 -20.81 10.45 -9.49
CA ASP A 142 -19.84 11.53 -9.30
C ASP A 142 -18.67 11.07 -8.41
N PHE A 143 -18.97 10.40 -7.31
CA PHE A 143 -17.97 9.80 -6.43
C PHE A 143 -17.08 8.81 -7.18
N GLU A 144 -17.64 7.88 -7.97
CA GLU A 144 -16.87 6.93 -8.78
C GLU A 144 -15.93 7.64 -9.75
N GLN A 145 -16.39 8.70 -10.42
CA GLN A 145 -15.56 9.49 -11.32
C GLN A 145 -14.38 10.15 -10.59
N ARG A 146 -14.64 10.76 -9.43
CA ARG A 146 -13.62 11.42 -8.60
C ARG A 146 -12.64 10.42 -8.01
N PHE A 147 -13.12 9.29 -7.50
CA PHE A 147 -12.31 8.21 -6.95
C PHE A 147 -11.38 7.60 -8.01
N ASN A 148 -11.89 7.35 -9.23
CA ASN A 148 -11.07 6.90 -10.35
C ASN A 148 -10.00 7.92 -10.76
N THR A 149 -10.35 9.22 -10.72
CA THR A 149 -9.41 10.31 -11.01
C THR A 149 -8.30 10.36 -9.95
N PHE A 150 -8.66 10.26 -8.67
CA PHE A 150 -7.71 10.16 -7.56
C PHE A 150 -6.73 8.99 -7.75
N HIS A 151 -7.23 7.79 -8.06
CA HIS A 151 -6.36 6.62 -8.29
C HIS A 151 -5.38 6.85 -9.44
N LYS A 152 -5.83 7.44 -10.56
CA LYS A 152 -4.94 7.78 -11.68
C LYS A 152 -3.84 8.76 -11.24
N LYS A 153 -4.19 9.80 -10.49
CA LYS A 153 -3.22 10.78 -9.96
C LYS A 153 -2.23 10.10 -9.00
N ARG A 154 -2.72 9.29 -8.05
CA ARG A 154 -1.88 8.57 -7.08
C ARG A 154 -0.90 7.63 -7.77
N LYS A 155 -1.37 6.84 -8.75
CA LYS A 155 -0.51 5.96 -9.55
C LYS A 155 0.56 6.73 -10.32
N ALA A 156 0.19 7.85 -10.92
CA ALA A 156 1.14 8.72 -11.63
C ALA A 156 2.19 9.30 -10.66
N PHE A 157 1.77 9.75 -9.48
CA PHE A 157 2.67 10.24 -8.43
C PHE A 157 3.67 9.18 -7.97
N LEU A 158 3.20 7.97 -7.65
CA LEU A 158 4.06 6.86 -7.24
C LEU A 158 5.09 6.50 -8.32
N LYS A 159 4.67 6.52 -9.60
CA LYS A 159 5.60 6.34 -10.72
C LYS A 159 6.69 7.41 -10.74
N LYS A 160 6.34 8.69 -10.61
CA LYS A 160 7.32 9.81 -10.56
C LYS A 160 8.32 9.63 -9.41
N VAL A 161 7.84 9.29 -8.21
CA VAL A 161 8.68 9.08 -7.03
C VAL A 161 9.65 7.92 -7.26
N LYS A 162 9.16 6.80 -7.82
CA LYS A 162 9.99 5.65 -8.15
C LYS A 162 11.10 6.01 -9.14
N GLU A 163 10.74 6.65 -10.26
CA GLU A 163 11.70 7.06 -11.30
C GLU A 163 12.75 8.04 -10.74
N TYR A 164 12.34 8.98 -9.90
CA TYR A 164 13.26 9.89 -9.22
C TYR A 164 14.24 9.13 -8.31
N ASN A 165 13.74 8.23 -7.47
CA ASN A 165 14.55 7.46 -6.52
C ASN A 165 15.54 6.53 -7.25
N GLU A 166 15.12 5.88 -8.33
CA GLU A 166 16.01 5.08 -9.19
C GLU A 166 17.09 5.95 -9.83
N GLY A 167 16.72 7.14 -10.32
CA GLY A 167 17.66 8.11 -10.89
C GLY A 167 18.69 8.62 -9.88
N VAL A 168 18.26 8.92 -8.64
CA VAL A 168 19.16 9.29 -7.54
C VAL A 168 20.10 8.13 -7.22
N LYS A 169 19.58 6.90 -7.05
CA LYS A 169 20.38 5.70 -6.75
C LYS A 169 21.44 5.44 -7.82
N LYS A 170 21.11 5.59 -9.10
CA LYS A 170 22.06 5.40 -10.19
C LYS A 170 23.20 6.43 -10.13
N ARG A 171 22.86 7.71 -9.94
CA ARG A 171 23.86 8.79 -9.84
C ARG A 171 24.77 8.62 -8.63
N THR A 172 24.22 8.20 -7.48
CA THR A 172 25.04 7.96 -6.28
C THR A 172 25.98 6.78 -6.48
N LEU A 173 25.52 5.69 -7.11
CA LEU A 173 26.37 4.55 -7.45
C LEU A 173 27.50 4.92 -8.41
N GLU A 174 27.20 5.67 -9.49
CA GLU A 174 28.20 6.14 -10.44
C GLU A 174 29.23 7.07 -9.79
N ALA A 175 28.80 7.95 -8.88
CA ALA A 175 29.69 8.82 -8.13
C ALA A 175 30.64 8.02 -7.20
N LEU A 176 30.11 7.03 -6.49
CA LEU A 176 30.91 6.14 -5.63
C LEU A 176 31.94 5.35 -6.44
N GLN A 177 31.57 4.81 -7.59
CA GLN A 177 32.50 4.08 -8.47
C GLN A 177 33.61 4.97 -9.02
N LYS A 178 33.33 6.24 -9.35
CA LYS A 178 34.36 7.19 -9.77
C LYS A 178 35.34 7.48 -8.65
N LEU A 179 34.84 7.74 -7.44
CA LEU A 179 35.68 7.98 -6.26
C LEU A 179 36.60 6.79 -5.96
N GLU A 180 36.10 5.56 -6.04
CA GLU A 180 36.90 4.34 -5.82
C GLU A 180 38.02 4.18 -6.87
N LYS A 181 37.74 4.49 -8.14
CA LYS A 181 38.75 4.48 -9.22
C LYS A 181 39.81 5.55 -9.04
N ASP A 182 39.41 6.75 -8.62
CA ASP A 182 40.33 7.86 -8.39
C ASP A 182 41.26 7.59 -7.18
N GLU A 183 40.75 6.94 -6.13
CA GLU A 183 41.56 6.53 -4.96
C GLU A 183 42.52 5.37 -5.27
N SER A 184 42.12 4.39 -6.08
CA SER A 184 42.99 3.29 -6.50
C SER A 184 44.07 3.73 -7.48
N GLY A 185 43.77 4.68 -8.39
CA GLY A 185 44.75 5.29 -9.29
C GLY A 185 45.83 6.11 -8.56
N LYS A 186 45.48 6.78 -7.45
CA LYS A 186 46.47 7.49 -6.62
C LYS A 186 47.43 6.57 -5.85
N LYS A 187 47.00 5.36 -5.48
CA LYS A 187 47.85 4.39 -4.76
C LYS A 187 48.83 3.64 -5.67
N GLY A 188 48.57 3.59 -6.97
CA GLY A 188 49.43 2.93 -7.97
C GLY A 188 50.60 3.77 -8.48
N ASN A 189 50.66 5.06 -8.16
CA ASN A 189 51.65 6.01 -8.71
C ASN A 189 52.70 6.48 -7.68
N THR A 190 52.88 5.71 -6.59
CA THR A 190 53.76 6.04 -5.45
C THR A 190 54.88 5.02 -5.22
N LEU A 191 55.22 4.21 -6.22
CA LEU A 191 56.35 3.27 -6.20
C LEU A 191 57.39 3.62 -7.26
#